data_AF-A0A2K1Z180-F1
#
_entry.id   AF-A0A2K1Z180-F1
#
_cell.length_a   1.000
_cell.length_b   1.000
_cell.length_c   1.000
_cell.angle_alpha   90.00
_cell.angle_beta   90.00
_cell.angle_gamma   90.00
#
_symmetry.space_group_name_H-M   'P 1'
#
loop_
_entity.id
_entity.type
_entity.pdbx_description
1 polymer ?
#
loop_
_entity_poly.entity_id
_entity_poly.type
_entity_poly.pdbx_seq_one_letter_code
_entity_poly.pdbx_strand_id
1 'polypeptide(L)'
;MTLIFPRFSQGLAQDPITCHLWFSIAIAYDFESHDDITEERLYLNIFASHFGQLAIMFLWTSRNLFHSFFVVLYLCYYWKTKTKMMVMEVGAAAIERREVDQRRLRHGGTGHGGEEAATFDVLLHPQGLGLIFTRVGTVVLTLFEGFLPQTQSLWMTDIAHHHLAIAFLFLVTGHMGRLWRGHKGLYDKINNSLHFQSGLALAFLVVITSLVAQHMYLLPAYVFIAQVFTTQAALYTHHQYIAGFIMTKAFSHRAIFFIRDYNP
;
A
#
# COMPACT_ATOMS: atom_id res chain seq x y z
N MET A 1 -9.95 -39.00 19.10
CA MET A 1 -10.97 -38.39 18.23
C MET A 1 -10.26 -37.32 17.42
N THR A 2 -10.08 -37.52 16.12
CA THR A 2 -9.42 -36.56 15.23
C THR A 2 -10.39 -35.42 14.90
N LEU A 3 -9.97 -34.18 15.09
CA LEU A 3 -10.73 -33.00 14.72
C LEU A 3 -10.62 -32.76 13.20
N ILE A 4 -11.61 -32.07 12.62
CA ILE A 4 -11.67 -31.78 11.17
C ILE A 4 -10.65 -30.68 10.78
N PHE A 5 -10.35 -29.78 11.69
CA PHE A 5 -9.44 -28.66 11.50
C PHE A 5 -8.25 -28.83 12.43
N PRO A 6 -7.01 -28.53 11.98
CA PRO A 6 -6.59 -28.15 10.65
C PRO A 6 -6.38 -29.38 9.78
N ARG A 7 -6.78 -29.28 8.51
CA ARG A 7 -6.58 -30.36 7.53
C ARG A 7 -5.09 -30.57 7.19
N PHE A 8 -4.27 -29.52 7.31
CA PHE A 8 -2.88 -29.50 6.85
C PHE A 8 -1.87 -30.02 7.90
N SER A 9 -2.31 -30.36 9.11
CA SER A 9 -1.46 -30.98 10.13
C SER A 9 -2.25 -31.96 11.00
N GLN A 10 -1.98 -33.24 10.84
CA GLN A 10 -2.61 -34.35 11.56
C GLN A 10 -2.20 -34.37 13.03
N GLY A 11 -0.94 -34.03 13.33
CA GLY A 11 -0.44 -33.95 14.70
C GLY A 11 -1.19 -32.90 15.52
N LEU A 12 -1.45 -31.75 14.91
CA LEU A 12 -2.32 -30.73 15.48
C LEU A 12 -3.76 -31.25 15.58
N ALA A 13 -4.34 -31.80 14.50
CA ALA A 13 -5.74 -32.23 14.46
C ALA A 13 -6.14 -33.27 15.53
N GLN A 14 -5.16 -33.98 16.08
CA GLN A 14 -5.34 -34.97 17.14
C GLN A 14 -5.30 -34.38 18.56
N ASP A 15 -4.85 -33.14 18.70
CA ASP A 15 -4.66 -32.47 19.97
C ASP A 15 -6.02 -32.12 20.63
N PRO A 16 -6.33 -32.65 21.82
CA PRO A 16 -7.63 -32.43 22.46
C PRO A 16 -7.76 -31.06 23.15
N ILE A 17 -6.69 -30.28 23.29
CA ILE A 17 -6.74 -28.97 23.96
C ILE A 17 -7.04 -27.83 23.00
N THR A 18 -7.56 -26.72 23.53
CA THR A 18 -7.90 -25.52 22.72
C THR A 18 -6.68 -24.82 22.11
N CYS A 19 -5.47 -25.12 22.60
CA CYS A 19 -4.21 -24.56 22.08
C CYS A 19 -4.01 -24.87 20.60
N HIS A 20 -4.48 -26.04 20.19
CA HIS A 20 -4.54 -26.48 18.82
C HIS A 20 -5.12 -25.43 17.84
N LEU A 21 -6.19 -24.73 18.23
CA LEU A 21 -6.80 -23.68 17.41
C LEU A 21 -5.81 -22.52 17.15
N TRP A 22 -5.11 -22.09 18.21
CA TRP A 22 -4.13 -21.01 18.13
C TRP A 22 -2.95 -21.38 17.25
N PHE A 23 -2.39 -22.57 17.44
CA PHE A 23 -1.29 -23.05 16.61
C PHE A 23 -1.71 -23.19 15.16
N SER A 24 -2.89 -23.75 14.90
CA SER A 24 -3.41 -23.90 13.54
C SER A 24 -3.50 -22.57 12.79
N ILE A 25 -3.98 -21.51 13.46
CA ILE A 25 -4.05 -20.18 12.86
C ILE A 25 -2.64 -19.61 12.64
N ALA A 26 -1.72 -19.84 13.59
CA ALA A 26 -0.34 -19.34 13.52
C ALA A 26 0.48 -19.98 12.39
N ILE A 27 0.31 -21.27 12.12
CA ILE A 27 1.09 -22.02 11.11
C ILE A 27 0.36 -22.19 9.77
N ALA A 28 -0.83 -21.59 9.60
CA ALA A 28 -1.62 -21.74 8.37
C ALA A 28 -0.85 -21.32 7.11
N TYR A 29 0.07 -20.35 7.24
CA TYR A 29 0.92 -19.85 6.16
C TYR A 29 2.38 -20.29 6.26
N ASP A 30 2.73 -21.18 7.20
CA ASP A 30 4.02 -21.88 7.22
C ASP A 30 3.92 -23.14 6.35
N PHE A 31 3.85 -22.95 5.03
CA PHE A 31 3.55 -24.03 4.10
C PHE A 31 4.59 -25.17 4.10
N GLU A 32 5.83 -24.87 4.47
CA GLU A 32 6.92 -25.86 4.59
C GLU A 32 6.68 -26.84 5.75
N SER A 33 5.89 -26.46 6.75
CA SER A 33 5.60 -27.29 7.92
C SER A 33 4.31 -28.11 7.76
N HIS A 34 3.66 -28.09 6.59
CA HIS A 34 2.43 -28.85 6.34
C HIS A 34 2.77 -30.31 6.02
N ASP A 35 1.91 -31.23 6.44
CA ASP A 35 2.12 -32.67 6.23
C ASP A 35 2.12 -33.01 4.73
N ASP A 36 3.01 -33.93 4.32
CA ASP A 36 3.14 -34.45 2.95
C ASP A 36 3.33 -33.37 1.84
N ILE A 37 3.92 -32.21 2.18
CA ILE A 37 4.19 -31.15 1.21
C ILE A 37 5.40 -31.48 0.34
N THR A 38 5.25 -31.42 -0.99
CA THR A 38 6.37 -31.48 -1.95
C THR A 38 6.82 -30.07 -2.33
N GLU A 39 8.07 -29.91 -2.77
CA GLU A 39 8.59 -28.59 -3.23
C GLU A 39 7.71 -27.98 -4.31
N GLU A 40 7.30 -28.76 -5.33
CA GLU A 40 6.42 -28.27 -6.40
C GLU A 40 5.10 -27.72 -5.86
N ARG A 41 4.47 -28.46 -4.93
CA ARG A 41 3.19 -28.05 -4.34
C ARG A 41 3.35 -26.82 -3.44
N LEU A 42 4.48 -26.71 -2.73
CA LEU A 42 4.85 -25.52 -1.97
C LEU A 42 4.92 -24.29 -2.87
N TYR A 43 5.68 -24.36 -3.97
CA TYR A 43 5.80 -23.26 -4.93
C TYR A 43 4.46 -22.89 -5.57
N LEU A 44 3.62 -23.87 -5.92
CA LEU A 44 2.28 -23.63 -6.46
C LEU A 44 1.34 -22.95 -5.46
N ASN A 45 1.38 -23.36 -4.19
CA ASN A 45 0.60 -22.73 -3.13
C ASN A 45 1.03 -21.27 -2.93
N ILE A 46 2.34 -21.02 -2.91
CA ILE A 46 2.91 -19.67 -2.83
C ILE A 46 2.48 -18.86 -4.05
N PHE A 47 2.63 -19.37 -5.27
CA PHE A 47 2.23 -18.70 -6.50
C PHE A 47 0.73 -18.34 -6.50
N ALA A 48 -0.14 -19.27 -6.13
CA ALA A 48 -1.58 -19.01 -6.00
C ALA A 48 -1.90 -17.94 -4.93
N SER A 49 -1.21 -17.99 -3.79
CA SER A 49 -1.39 -16.98 -2.72
C SER A 49 -1.01 -15.56 -3.17
N HIS A 50 -0.03 -15.41 -4.07
CA HIS A 50 0.30 -14.11 -4.66
C HIS A 50 -0.87 -13.53 -5.45
N PHE A 51 -1.59 -14.34 -6.25
CA PHE A 51 -2.80 -13.89 -6.94
C PHE A 51 -3.92 -13.50 -5.97
N GLY A 52 -4.09 -14.26 -4.88
CA GLY A 52 -5.03 -13.92 -3.82
C GLY A 52 -4.72 -12.54 -3.22
N GLN A 53 -3.46 -12.29 -2.87
CA GLN A 53 -3.03 -11.00 -2.33
C GLN A 53 -3.20 -9.86 -3.34
N LEU A 54 -2.87 -10.08 -4.61
CA LEU A 54 -3.08 -9.10 -5.68
C LEU A 54 -4.57 -8.77 -5.85
N ALA A 55 -5.45 -9.78 -5.82
CA ALA A 55 -6.89 -9.57 -5.91
C ALA A 55 -7.42 -8.72 -4.74
N ILE A 56 -6.93 -8.94 -3.52
CA ILE A 56 -7.27 -8.12 -2.35
C ILE A 56 -6.81 -6.67 -2.55
N MET A 57 -5.59 -6.45 -3.05
CA MET A 57 -5.10 -5.10 -3.34
C MET A 57 -5.97 -4.39 -4.38
N PHE A 58 -6.31 -5.05 -5.49
CA PHE A 58 -7.21 -4.49 -6.52
C PHE A 58 -8.61 -4.18 -5.96
N LEU A 59 -9.16 -5.06 -5.12
CA LEU A 59 -10.45 -4.84 -4.49
C LEU A 59 -10.40 -3.65 -3.51
N TRP A 60 -9.34 -3.53 -2.73
CA TRP A 60 -9.13 -2.41 -1.83
C TRP A 60 -9.00 -1.08 -2.59
N THR A 61 -8.18 -1.03 -3.65
CA THR A 61 -8.03 0.17 -4.48
C THR A 61 -9.34 0.52 -5.20
N SER A 62 -10.05 -0.45 -5.77
CA SER A 62 -11.33 -0.20 -6.46
C SER A 62 -12.43 0.27 -5.49
N ARG A 63 -12.47 -0.24 -4.26
CA ARG A 63 -13.37 0.26 -3.21
C ARG A 63 -13.10 1.73 -2.89
N ASN A 64 -11.84 2.13 -2.74
CA ASN A 64 -11.47 3.53 -2.51
C ASN A 64 -11.89 4.42 -3.68
N LEU A 65 -11.63 4.00 -4.93
CA LEU A 65 -12.08 4.71 -6.14
C LEU A 65 -13.60 4.89 -6.18
N PHE A 66 -14.34 3.81 -5.93
CA PHE A 66 -15.80 3.83 -5.97
C PHE A 66 -16.39 4.72 -4.87
N HIS A 67 -15.83 4.66 -3.66
CA HIS A 67 -16.28 5.48 -2.54
C HIS A 67 -16.05 6.97 -2.81
N SER A 68 -14.85 7.35 -3.27
CA SER A 68 -14.54 8.75 -3.60
C SER A 68 -15.41 9.28 -4.73
N PHE A 69 -15.64 8.51 -5.79
CA PHE A 69 -16.53 8.91 -6.87
C PHE A 69 -17.95 9.22 -6.38
N PHE A 70 -18.51 8.35 -5.54
CA PHE A 70 -19.85 8.54 -5.00
C PHE A 70 -19.94 9.76 -4.05
N VAL A 71 -18.94 9.93 -3.18
CA VAL A 71 -18.87 11.08 -2.26
C VAL A 71 -18.73 12.40 -3.01
N VAL A 72 -17.87 12.47 -4.03
CA VAL A 72 -17.67 13.68 -4.84
C VAL A 72 -18.93 14.02 -5.64
N LEU A 73 -19.60 13.05 -6.25
CA LEU A 73 -20.87 13.28 -6.93
C LEU A 73 -21.97 13.75 -5.97
N TYR A 74 -22.05 13.15 -4.79
CA TYR A 74 -23.01 13.54 -3.76
C TYR A 74 -22.76 14.97 -3.30
N LEU A 75 -21.51 15.35 -3.02
CA LEU A 75 -21.13 16.71 -2.63
C LEU A 75 -21.39 17.71 -3.77
N CYS A 76 -21.10 17.35 -5.02
CA CYS A 76 -21.38 18.20 -6.19
C CYS A 76 -22.89 18.40 -6.39
N TYR A 77 -23.70 17.37 -6.18
CA TYR A 77 -25.17 17.46 -6.19
C TYR A 77 -25.69 18.34 -5.05
N TYR A 78 -25.17 18.15 -3.83
CA TYR A 78 -25.54 18.93 -2.65
C TYR A 78 -25.17 20.42 -2.80
N TRP A 79 -23.99 20.72 -3.34
CA TRP A 79 -23.57 22.10 -3.60
C TRP A 79 -24.45 22.76 -4.67
N LYS A 80 -24.73 22.04 -5.76
CA LYS A 80 -25.62 22.52 -6.84
C LYS A 80 -27.05 22.78 -6.36
N THR A 81 -27.52 22.05 -5.35
CA THR A 81 -28.86 22.23 -4.76
C THR A 81 -28.88 23.34 -3.70
N LYS A 82 -27.84 23.52 -2.88
CA LYS A 82 -27.73 24.61 -1.88
C LYS A 82 -27.57 26.01 -2.48
N THR A 83 -26.94 26.19 -3.64
CA THR A 83 -26.89 27.51 -4.31
C THR A 83 -28.23 27.95 -4.92
N LYS A 84 -29.25 27.07 -4.97
CA LYS A 84 -30.61 27.39 -5.42
C LYS A 84 -31.66 27.43 -4.31
N MET A 85 -31.35 26.96 -3.10
CA MET A 85 -32.27 26.96 -1.97
C MET A 85 -31.52 27.39 -0.70
N MET A 86 -31.46 28.70 -0.48
CA MET A 86 -31.35 29.21 0.88
C MET A 86 -32.67 28.81 1.56
N VAL A 87 -32.56 28.06 2.67
CA VAL A 87 -33.64 27.48 3.48
C VAL A 87 -34.20 26.14 2.97
N MET A 88 -33.59 25.04 3.43
CA MET A 88 -34.29 23.98 4.19
C MET A 88 -33.28 22.94 4.70
N GLU A 89 -33.48 22.51 5.95
CA GLU A 89 -32.80 21.40 6.61
C GLU A 89 -33.01 20.07 5.87
N VAL A 90 -31.94 19.28 5.76
CA VAL A 90 -31.96 17.81 5.63
C VAL A 90 -30.60 17.35 6.21
N GLY A 91 -30.50 16.51 7.24
CA GLY A 91 -31.32 15.34 7.56
C GLY A 91 -30.57 14.08 7.13
N ALA A 92 -29.41 13.81 7.74
CA ALA A 92 -28.67 12.57 7.52
C ALA A 92 -29.22 11.49 8.44
N ALA A 93 -29.66 10.36 7.86
CA ALA A 93 -29.96 9.14 8.58
C ALA A 93 -28.69 8.62 9.27
N ALA A 94 -28.45 9.10 10.49
CA ALA A 94 -27.52 8.52 11.44
C ALA A 94 -28.31 7.61 12.37
N ILE A 95 -27.92 6.34 12.44
CA ILE A 95 -28.35 5.45 13.52
C ILE A 95 -27.96 6.11 14.84
N GLU A 96 -28.99 6.38 15.63
CA GLU A 96 -29.06 7.35 16.71
C GLU A 96 -28.36 6.84 17.99
N ARG A 97 -27.29 7.51 18.44
CA ARG A 97 -26.92 7.58 19.87
C ARG A 97 -26.88 9.05 20.30
N ARG A 98 -27.89 9.44 21.09
CA ARG A 98 -28.30 10.81 21.44
C ARG A 98 -27.42 11.60 22.43
N GLU A 99 -26.09 11.60 22.30
CA GLU A 99 -25.27 12.43 23.21
C GLU A 99 -24.17 13.28 22.56
N VAL A 100 -23.93 13.13 21.25
CA VAL A 100 -22.82 13.84 20.57
C VAL A 100 -23.26 15.20 19.97
N ASP A 101 -24.55 15.54 20.03
CA ASP A 101 -25.09 16.67 19.26
C ASP A 101 -24.78 18.05 19.87
N GLN A 102 -24.59 18.16 21.18
CA GLN A 102 -24.31 19.47 21.81
C GLN A 102 -22.88 19.98 21.66
N ARG A 103 -21.90 19.13 21.29
CA ARG A 103 -20.51 19.60 21.06
C ARG A 103 -20.27 20.09 19.63
N ARG A 104 -21.14 19.75 18.68
CA ARG A 104 -20.96 20.05 17.25
C ARG A 104 -21.39 21.46 16.84
N LEU A 105 -22.15 22.15 17.69
CA LEU A 105 -22.70 23.48 17.38
C LEU A 105 -21.88 24.65 17.94
N ARG A 106 -20.84 24.41 18.74
CA ARG A 106 -20.05 25.48 19.38
C ARG A 106 -18.69 25.76 18.75
N HIS A 107 -18.23 24.89 17.87
CA HIS A 107 -17.07 25.13 17.01
C HIS A 107 -17.50 24.89 15.57
N GLY A 108 -17.39 25.90 14.72
CA GLY A 108 -17.56 25.78 13.26
C GLY A 108 -16.48 24.86 12.69
N GLY A 109 -16.68 23.55 12.89
CA GLY A 109 -15.69 22.51 12.65
C GLY A 109 -16.13 21.60 11.52
N THR A 110 -15.27 21.55 10.50
CA THR A 110 -15.18 20.51 9.48
C THR A 110 -15.38 19.12 10.09
N GLY A 111 -16.31 18.36 9.52
CA GLY A 111 -16.64 17.02 10.00
C GLY A 111 -15.48 16.04 9.82
N HIS A 112 -15.14 15.32 10.88
CA HIS A 112 -14.16 14.22 10.94
C HIS A 112 -14.47 12.98 10.06
N GLY A 113 -15.45 13.06 9.16
CA GLY A 113 -15.64 12.07 8.08
C GLY A 113 -15.06 12.52 6.74
N GLY A 114 -14.47 13.73 6.67
CA GLY A 114 -13.98 14.35 5.44
C GLY A 114 -12.48 14.23 5.18
N GLU A 115 -11.67 13.75 6.14
CA GLU A 115 -10.20 13.72 5.98
C GLU A 115 -9.69 12.55 5.13
N GLU A 116 -10.32 11.37 5.18
CA GLU A 116 -9.95 10.25 4.30
C GLU A 116 -10.32 10.55 2.83
N ALA A 117 -11.46 11.20 2.60
CA ALA A 117 -11.86 11.66 1.27
C ALA A 117 -10.87 12.69 0.68
N ALA A 118 -10.35 13.60 1.52
CA ALA A 118 -9.37 14.60 1.10
C ALA A 118 -8.03 13.98 0.67
N THR A 119 -7.57 12.91 1.31
CA THR A 119 -6.31 12.23 0.91
C THR A 119 -6.38 11.61 -0.48
N PHE A 120 -7.53 11.03 -0.83
CA PHE A 120 -7.72 10.35 -2.11
C PHE A 120 -8.05 11.33 -3.24
N ASP A 121 -8.83 12.38 -2.97
CA ASP A 121 -9.13 13.43 -3.94
C ASP A 121 -7.87 14.22 -4.37
N VAL A 122 -6.92 14.46 -3.45
CA VAL A 122 -5.60 15.07 -3.78
C VAL A 122 -4.74 14.11 -4.62
N LEU A 123 -4.87 12.80 -4.44
CA LEU A 123 -4.12 11.79 -5.19
C LEU A 123 -4.60 11.65 -6.64
N LEU A 124 -5.91 11.81 -6.87
CA LEU A 124 -6.54 11.68 -8.20
C LEU A 124 -6.43 12.95 -9.05
N HIS A 125 -6.34 14.13 -8.43
CA HIS A 125 -6.32 15.41 -9.15
C HIS A 125 -5.16 15.55 -10.17
N PRO A 126 -3.91 15.14 -9.87
CA PRO A 126 -2.79 15.20 -10.82
C PRO A 126 -2.87 14.16 -11.94
N GLN A 127 -3.71 13.13 -11.80
CA GLN A 127 -3.91 12.09 -12.82
C GLN A 127 -4.94 12.50 -13.90
N GLY A 128 -5.40 13.76 -13.90
CA GLY A 128 -6.34 14.28 -14.89
C GLY A 128 -7.81 13.93 -14.61
N LEU A 129 -8.13 13.46 -13.41
CA LEU A 129 -9.51 13.15 -12.98
C LEU A 129 -10.26 14.36 -12.37
N GLY A 130 -9.64 15.55 -12.33
CA GLY A 130 -10.26 16.81 -11.92
C GLY A 130 -10.81 17.62 -13.10
N LEU A 131 -11.93 18.33 -12.88
CA LEU A 131 -12.65 19.15 -13.86
C LEU A 131 -12.00 20.52 -14.18
N ILE A 132 -10.73 20.75 -13.84
CA ILE A 132 -10.06 22.05 -14.02
C ILE A 132 -8.66 21.84 -14.61
N PHE A 133 -8.54 21.97 -15.92
CA PHE A 133 -7.26 22.23 -16.60
C PHE A 133 -7.44 23.49 -17.47
N THR A 134 -7.22 24.67 -16.88
CA THR A 134 -7.34 25.96 -17.59
C THR A 134 -6.01 26.54 -18.05
N ARG A 135 -4.93 25.74 -18.12
CA ARG A 135 -3.69 26.17 -18.77
C ARG A 135 -2.94 25.00 -19.43
N VAL A 136 -3.07 24.90 -20.74
CA VAL A 136 -2.33 23.95 -21.58
C VAL A 136 -1.01 24.60 -21.98
N GLY A 137 0.11 24.12 -21.45
CA GLY A 137 1.43 24.37 -22.02
C GLY A 137 1.69 23.42 -23.20
N THR A 138 2.51 23.84 -24.17
CA THR A 138 2.88 23.01 -25.34
C THR A 138 4.05 22.06 -25.08
N VAL A 139 4.76 22.23 -23.97
CA VAL A 139 5.94 21.41 -23.63
C VAL A 139 5.50 20.22 -22.79
N VAL A 140 5.67 19.02 -23.32
CA VAL A 140 5.27 17.74 -22.69
C VAL A 140 6.33 17.23 -21.71
N LEU A 141 7.57 17.68 -21.90
CA LEU A 141 8.77 17.12 -21.33
C LEU A 141 9.69 18.30 -20.96
N THR A 142 9.88 18.58 -19.66
CA THR A 142 10.78 19.62 -19.12
C THR A 142 11.80 19.12 -18.08
N LEU A 143 12.82 19.93 -17.78
CA LEU A 143 13.74 19.74 -16.64
C LEU A 143 13.84 21.07 -15.88
N PHE A 144 12.70 21.58 -15.42
CA PHE A 144 12.62 22.91 -14.83
C PHE A 144 13.12 22.95 -13.40
N GLU A 145 13.06 21.81 -12.70
CA GLU A 145 13.45 21.65 -11.30
C GLU A 145 12.61 22.56 -10.36
N GLY A 146 12.64 22.27 -9.06
CA GLY A 146 11.88 23.03 -8.06
C GLY A 146 10.36 22.80 -8.08
N PHE A 147 9.61 23.78 -7.58
CA PHE A 147 8.18 23.67 -7.31
C PHE A 147 7.34 24.70 -8.05
N LEU A 148 6.12 24.30 -8.39
CA LEU A 148 5.13 25.20 -8.97
C LEU A 148 4.65 26.19 -7.88
N PRO A 149 4.75 27.52 -8.09
CA PRO A 149 4.51 28.50 -7.04
C PRO A 149 3.06 28.49 -6.51
N GLN A 150 2.10 28.05 -7.33
CA GLN A 150 0.68 28.01 -6.98
C GLN A 150 0.31 26.79 -6.13
N THR A 151 0.84 25.61 -6.47
CA THR A 151 0.43 24.33 -5.87
C THR A 151 1.46 23.77 -4.91
N GLN A 152 2.69 24.33 -4.90
CA GLN A 152 3.85 23.84 -4.15
C GLN A 152 4.14 22.36 -4.42
N SER A 153 3.88 21.90 -5.65
CA SER A 153 4.11 20.53 -6.11
C SER A 153 5.16 20.49 -7.23
N LEU A 154 5.73 19.31 -7.47
CA LEU A 154 6.62 19.07 -8.61
C LEU A 154 5.90 19.31 -9.95
N TRP A 155 6.69 19.66 -10.97
CA TRP A 155 6.19 19.84 -12.33
C TRP A 155 5.77 18.50 -12.94
N MET A 156 4.54 18.42 -13.47
CA MET A 156 4.03 17.19 -14.12
C MET A 156 4.88 16.77 -15.32
N THR A 157 5.45 17.74 -16.04
CA THR A 157 6.35 17.54 -17.19
C THR A 157 7.73 17.04 -16.79
N ASP A 158 8.24 17.40 -15.60
CA ASP A 158 9.47 16.83 -15.02
C ASP A 158 9.21 15.39 -14.55
N ILE A 159 8.05 15.12 -13.94
CA ILE A 159 7.63 13.76 -13.56
C ILE A 159 7.52 12.86 -14.81
N ALA A 160 6.93 13.35 -15.90
CA ALA A 160 6.81 12.60 -17.15
C ALA A 160 8.18 12.23 -17.73
N HIS A 161 9.12 13.17 -17.74
CA HIS A 161 10.51 12.88 -18.14
C HIS A 161 11.20 11.86 -17.25
N HIS A 162 11.04 11.99 -15.93
CA HIS A 162 11.63 11.08 -14.98
C HIS A 162 11.17 9.63 -15.22
N HIS A 163 9.87 9.44 -15.46
CA HIS A 163 9.32 8.11 -15.79
C HIS A 163 9.85 7.58 -17.12
N LEU A 164 9.97 8.43 -18.15
CA LEU A 164 10.54 8.04 -19.44
C LEU A 164 12.01 7.61 -19.31
N ALA A 165 12.81 8.36 -18.54
CA ALA A 165 14.21 8.05 -18.29
C ALA A 165 14.36 6.72 -17.52
N ILE A 166 13.53 6.50 -16.49
CA ILE A 166 13.49 5.25 -15.73
C ILE A 166 13.06 4.07 -16.60
N ALA A 167 12.05 4.24 -17.46
CA ALA A 167 11.60 3.20 -18.37
C ALA A 167 12.72 2.76 -19.31
N PHE A 168 13.49 3.70 -19.85
CA PHE A 168 14.64 3.39 -20.70
C PHE A 168 15.74 2.65 -19.91
N LEU A 169 16.04 3.11 -18.68
CA LEU A 169 17.03 2.45 -17.82
C LEU A 169 16.64 0.99 -17.53
N PHE A 170 15.39 0.73 -17.14
CA PHE A 170 14.89 -0.62 -16.86
C PHE A 170 14.86 -1.51 -18.10
N LEU A 171 14.54 -0.94 -19.27
CA LEU A 171 14.59 -1.68 -20.53
C LEU A 171 16.02 -2.14 -20.83
N VAL A 172 17.01 -1.24 -20.74
CA VAL A 172 18.42 -1.59 -20.99
C VAL A 172 18.94 -2.59 -19.97
N THR A 173 18.69 -2.37 -18.68
CA THR A 173 19.15 -3.30 -17.62
C THR A 173 18.48 -4.67 -17.70
N GLY A 174 17.22 -4.76 -18.15
CA GLY A 174 16.52 -6.03 -18.36
C GLY A 174 17.15 -6.95 -19.41
N HIS A 175 17.98 -6.42 -20.30
CA HIS A 175 18.70 -7.20 -21.33
C HIS A 175 20.11 -7.63 -20.89
N MET A 176 20.53 -7.33 -19.66
CA MET A 176 21.84 -7.70 -19.13
C MET A 176 21.82 -9.13 -18.55
N GLY A 177 22.36 -10.11 -19.28
CA GLY A 177 22.25 -11.54 -18.91
C GLY A 177 23.32 -12.12 -17.96
N ARG A 178 24.33 -11.34 -17.52
CA ARG A 178 25.46 -11.92 -16.76
C ARG A 178 26.10 -10.94 -15.78
N LEU A 179 25.63 -10.94 -14.53
CA LEU A 179 26.06 -9.95 -13.51
C LEU A 179 26.86 -10.52 -12.32
N TRP A 180 27.22 -11.80 -12.33
CA TRP A 180 27.76 -12.45 -11.13
C TRP A 180 28.99 -13.29 -11.45
N ARG A 181 30.17 -12.67 -11.40
CA ARG A 181 31.47 -13.35 -11.39
C ARG A 181 32.22 -12.88 -10.14
N GLY A 182 32.23 -13.70 -9.10
CA GLY A 182 32.99 -13.41 -7.87
C GLY A 182 32.44 -14.05 -6.60
N HIS A 183 31.12 -14.20 -6.47
CA HIS A 183 30.48 -14.78 -5.28
C HIS A 183 30.17 -16.27 -5.49
N LYS A 184 31.06 -17.15 -5.03
CA LYS A 184 30.87 -18.61 -5.09
C LYS A 184 29.73 -19.04 -4.14
N GLY A 185 28.82 -19.89 -4.60
CA GLY A 185 27.73 -20.47 -3.81
C GLY A 185 26.59 -19.52 -3.41
N LEU A 186 26.70 -18.20 -3.66
CA LEU A 186 25.63 -17.24 -3.35
C LEU A 186 24.42 -17.43 -4.28
N TYR A 187 24.67 -17.76 -5.54
CA TYR A 187 23.61 -18.04 -6.52
C TYR A 187 22.73 -19.21 -6.06
N ASP A 188 23.36 -20.30 -5.64
CA ASP A 188 22.66 -21.49 -5.17
C ASP A 188 21.89 -21.22 -3.87
N LYS A 189 22.49 -20.45 -2.94
CA LYS A 189 21.80 -20.02 -1.70
C LYS A 189 20.57 -19.17 -1.96
N ILE A 190 20.63 -18.26 -2.95
CA ILE A 190 19.49 -17.44 -3.34
C ILE A 190 18.42 -18.29 -4.02
N ASN A 191 18.79 -19.24 -4.87
CA ASN A 191 17.80 -20.00 -5.64
C ASN A 191 17.13 -21.13 -4.85
N ASN A 192 17.83 -21.71 -3.87
CA ASN A 192 17.33 -22.86 -3.12
C ASN A 192 16.59 -22.48 -1.82
N SER A 193 16.59 -21.22 -1.39
CA SER A 193 15.88 -20.79 -0.18
C SER A 193 14.91 -19.65 -0.43
N LEU A 194 13.62 -19.94 -0.20
CA LEU A 194 12.54 -18.97 -0.21
C LEU A 194 12.67 -17.94 0.91
N HIS A 195 13.15 -18.36 2.08
CA HIS A 195 13.41 -17.47 3.21
C HIS A 195 14.56 -16.50 2.94
N PHE A 196 15.60 -16.93 2.21
CA PHE A 196 16.67 -16.04 1.76
C PHE A 196 16.16 -15.01 0.75
N GLN A 197 15.40 -15.43 -0.26
CA GLN A 197 14.81 -14.52 -1.25
C GLN A 197 13.88 -13.49 -0.59
N SER A 198 12.97 -13.96 0.26
CA SER A 198 12.00 -13.10 0.94
C SER A 198 12.69 -12.11 1.88
N GLY A 199 13.67 -12.56 2.67
CA GLY A 199 14.44 -11.69 3.56
C GLY A 199 15.20 -10.59 2.80
N LEU A 200 15.78 -10.93 1.64
CA LEU A 200 16.47 -9.96 0.78
C LEU A 200 15.50 -8.97 0.14
N ALA A 201 14.41 -9.46 -0.44
CA ALA A 201 13.39 -8.62 -1.09
C ALA A 201 12.74 -7.65 -0.10
N LEU A 202 12.41 -8.12 1.11
CA LEU A 202 11.89 -7.28 2.19
C LEU A 202 12.90 -6.21 2.63
N ALA A 203 14.19 -6.55 2.72
CA ALA A 203 15.23 -5.57 3.06
C ALA A 203 15.30 -4.42 2.03
N PHE A 204 15.22 -4.72 0.74
CA PHE A 204 15.13 -3.68 -0.30
C PHE A 204 13.82 -2.89 -0.19
N LEU A 205 12.70 -3.57 0.04
CA LEU A 205 11.39 -2.94 0.17
C LEU A 205 11.35 -1.95 1.34
N VAL A 206 11.97 -2.25 2.48
CA VAL A 206 12.09 -1.34 3.63
C VAL A 206 12.73 -0.01 3.24
N VAL A 207 13.88 -0.10 2.57
CA VAL A 207 14.64 1.09 2.17
C VAL A 207 13.79 1.91 1.22
N ILE A 208 13.14 1.27 0.24
CA ILE A 208 12.25 1.96 -0.71
C ILE A 208 11.06 2.59 0.02
N THR A 209 10.36 1.88 0.91
CA THR A 209 9.19 2.42 1.63
C THR A 209 9.57 3.61 2.53
N SER A 210 10.72 3.55 3.22
CA SER A 210 11.20 4.68 4.02
C SER A 210 11.66 5.85 3.14
N LEU A 211 12.33 5.55 2.01
CA LEU A 211 12.73 6.54 1.03
C LEU A 211 11.52 7.29 0.45
N VAL A 212 10.45 6.56 0.12
CA VAL A 212 9.15 7.11 -0.33
C VAL A 212 8.60 8.09 0.70
N ALA A 213 8.59 7.73 1.98
CA ALA A 213 8.11 8.63 3.03
C ALA A 213 8.92 9.94 3.11
N GLN A 214 10.25 9.82 3.09
CA GLN A 214 11.14 10.99 3.14
C GLN A 214 11.01 11.87 1.90
N HIS A 215 10.97 11.25 0.71
CA HIS A 215 10.88 11.97 -0.56
C HIS A 215 9.51 12.61 -0.76
N MET A 216 8.41 11.95 -0.40
CA MET A 216 7.08 12.55 -0.51
C MET A 216 6.88 13.74 0.44
N TYR A 217 7.55 13.73 1.59
CA TYR A 217 7.50 14.85 2.54
C TYR A 217 8.32 16.06 2.07
N LEU A 218 9.49 15.82 1.47
CA LEU A 218 10.42 16.88 1.04
C LEU A 218 10.17 17.38 -0.40
N LEU A 219 9.69 16.49 -1.28
CA LEU A 219 9.41 16.75 -2.69
C LEU A 219 7.94 16.38 -3.00
N PRO A 220 6.98 17.25 -2.62
CA PRO A 220 5.56 17.00 -2.85
C PRO A 220 5.23 16.77 -4.34
N ALA A 221 4.90 15.55 -4.72
CA ALA A 221 4.58 15.20 -6.11
C ALA A 221 3.13 15.53 -6.50
N TYR A 222 2.22 15.62 -5.52
CA TYR A 222 0.79 15.83 -5.74
C TYR A 222 0.41 17.30 -5.56
N VAL A 223 -0.52 17.77 -6.41
CA VAL A 223 -1.01 19.15 -6.41
C VAL A 223 -1.70 19.47 -5.08
N PHE A 224 -1.31 20.58 -4.42
CA PHE A 224 -1.82 21.05 -3.13
C PHE A 224 -1.51 20.19 -1.89
N ILE A 225 -0.82 19.05 -2.02
CA ILE A 225 -0.56 18.18 -0.86
C ILE A 225 0.30 18.87 0.22
N ALA A 226 1.20 19.77 -0.18
CA ALA A 226 2.05 20.56 0.72
C ALA A 226 1.26 21.53 1.62
N GLN A 227 0.02 21.85 1.25
CA GLN A 227 -0.86 22.74 2.00
C GLN A 227 -1.76 21.97 2.98
N VAL A 228 -1.85 20.64 2.85
CA VAL A 228 -2.70 19.77 3.69
C VAL A 228 -1.83 19.02 4.70
N PHE A 229 -1.49 19.71 5.79
CA PHE A 229 -0.54 19.22 6.79
C PHE A 229 -0.95 17.88 7.43
N THR A 230 -2.24 17.65 7.65
CA THR A 230 -2.74 16.41 8.25
C THR A 230 -2.49 15.22 7.33
N THR A 231 -2.77 15.35 6.03
CA THR A 231 -2.47 14.34 5.01
C THR A 231 -0.97 14.06 4.91
N GLN A 232 -0.14 15.11 4.89
CA GLN A 232 1.31 14.95 4.81
C GLN A 232 1.89 14.23 6.04
N ALA A 233 1.42 14.57 7.24
CA ALA A 233 1.81 13.89 8.47
C ALA A 233 1.32 12.43 8.51
N ALA A 234 0.08 12.17 8.08
CA ALA A 234 -0.50 10.83 8.03
C ALA A 234 0.26 9.93 7.05
N LEU A 235 0.55 10.39 5.83
CA LEU A 235 1.28 9.61 4.83
C LEU A 235 2.72 9.31 5.28
N TYR A 236 3.41 10.28 5.86
CA TYR A 236 4.77 10.09 6.37
C TYR A 236 4.80 9.03 7.48
N THR A 237 3.96 9.20 8.50
CA THR A 237 3.91 8.27 9.64
C THR A 237 3.47 6.87 9.18
N HIS A 238 2.46 6.78 8.32
CA HIS A 238 1.99 5.52 7.75
C HIS A 238 3.12 4.73 7.07
N HIS A 239 3.87 5.36 6.16
CA HIS A 239 4.95 4.68 5.44
C HIS A 239 6.13 4.33 6.36
N GLN A 240 6.46 5.18 7.35
CA GLN A 240 7.53 4.87 8.32
C GLN A 240 7.16 3.70 9.23
N TYR A 241 5.91 3.60 9.70
CA TYR A 241 5.45 2.46 10.47
C TYR A 241 5.49 1.17 9.65
N ILE A 242 5.01 1.22 8.39
CA ILE A 242 5.10 0.08 7.47
C ILE A 242 6.55 -0.34 7.26
N ALA A 243 7.46 0.62 7.01
CA ALA A 243 8.88 0.33 6.85
C ALA A 243 9.47 -0.36 8.10
N GLY A 244 9.09 0.09 9.30
CA GLY A 244 9.48 -0.54 10.56
C GLY A 244 9.02 -2.00 10.69
N PHE A 245 7.76 -2.30 10.35
CA PHE A 245 7.24 -3.67 10.35
C PHE A 245 7.89 -4.56 9.28
N ILE A 246 8.15 -4.03 8.08
CA ILE A 246 8.84 -4.78 7.03
C ILE A 246 10.30 -5.04 7.45
N MET A 247 10.93 -4.11 8.18
CA MET A 247 12.32 -4.26 8.66
C MET A 247 12.45 -5.41 9.64
N THR A 248 11.58 -5.47 10.65
CA THR A 248 11.59 -6.60 11.60
C THR A 248 11.30 -7.91 10.88
N LYS A 249 10.35 -7.93 9.93
CA LYS A 249 10.06 -9.11 9.11
C LYS A 249 11.25 -9.56 8.26
N ALA A 250 12.03 -8.65 7.69
CA ALA A 250 13.23 -8.97 6.91
C ALA A 250 14.26 -9.72 7.77
N PHE A 251 14.54 -9.23 8.97
CA PHE A 251 15.45 -9.91 9.90
C PHE A 251 14.89 -11.26 10.38
N SER A 252 13.58 -11.37 10.61
CA SER A 252 12.95 -12.65 10.98
C SER A 252 13.11 -13.70 9.89
N HIS A 253 12.85 -13.38 8.61
CA HIS A 253 13.07 -14.33 7.50
C HIS A 253 14.55 -14.71 7.34
N ARG A 254 15.48 -13.78 7.60
CA ARG A 254 16.92 -14.09 7.62
C ARG A 254 17.29 -15.05 8.75
N ALA A 255 16.74 -14.86 9.94
CA ALA A 255 16.96 -15.78 11.06
C ALA A 255 16.41 -17.18 10.77
N ILE A 256 15.22 -17.28 10.15
CA ILE A 256 14.64 -18.56 9.74
C ILE A 256 15.54 -19.26 8.72
N PHE A 257 16.06 -18.54 7.73
CA PHE A 257 17.02 -19.08 6.76
C PHE A 257 18.25 -19.72 7.45
N PHE A 258 18.84 -19.05 8.44
CA PHE A 258 20.01 -19.60 9.16
C PHE A 258 19.71 -20.88 9.95
N ILE A 259 18.45 -21.12 10.30
CA ILE A 259 18.04 -22.30 11.07
C ILE A 259 17.59 -23.44 10.14
N ARG A 260 16.79 -23.13 9.12
CA ARG A 260 16.13 -24.13 8.26
C ARG A 260 16.95 -24.51 7.03
N ASP A 261 17.53 -23.52 6.35
CA ASP A 261 18.01 -23.70 4.97
C ASP A 261 19.53 -23.53 4.84
N TYR A 262 20.21 -23.05 5.89
CA TYR A 262 21.64 -22.82 5.85
C TYR A 262 22.43 -24.12 6.00
N ASN A 263 23.16 -24.48 4.95
CA ASN A 263 24.15 -25.54 4.97
C ASN A 263 25.57 -24.91 5.02
N PRO A 264 26.39 -25.18 6.06
CA PRO A 264 27.72 -24.58 6.23
C PRO A 264 28.73 -24.93 5.13
#